data_AF-A0A520LJQ4-F1
#
_entry.id   AF-A0A520LJQ4-F1
#
_cell.length_a   1.000
_cell.length_b   1.000
_cell.length_c   1.000
_cell.angle_alpha   90.00
_cell.angle_beta   90.00
_cell.angle_gamma   90.00
#
_symmetry.space_group_name_H-M   'P 1'
#
loop_
_entity.id
_entity.type
_entity.pdbx_description
1 polymer ?
#
loop_
_entity_poly.entity_id
_entity_poly.type
_entity_poly.pdbx_seq_one_letter_code
_entity_poly.pdbx_strand_id
1 'polypeptide(L)'
;RFFSSIKKEIPAPLNVPNGKGKIIFWSIFFISALIACITFIPMVEVAKILFEDAANRKLTWFFPQRMNNSVMLWAAFNGLVGIIIFSLSYKLFGKRNGVDTKSWGLDINKIDFFKTCALALVVFSTFYTFLFINYALFHVDYRFWFMGVRIFQPEMLAVLLMYLPLFLIFFFSNSLRVNGAMRFKDQPEWLSMLIAGFANSLGLMLIIIIQYSVYFNTGTVFWTTNWLSVNLLFGIVPMMFILPYFNRIFFNMTGRIYLGPLITCLIFIMILSTNTVVYLPID
;
A
#
# COMPACT_ATOMS: atom_id res chain seq x y z
N ARG A 1 2.58 -28.51 -6.31
CA ARG A 1 2.17 -29.32 -5.14
C ARG A 1 2.65 -28.72 -3.80
N PHE A 2 3.89 -28.26 -3.67
CA PHE A 2 4.42 -27.72 -2.39
C PHE A 2 3.56 -26.62 -1.72
N PHE A 3 3.03 -25.67 -2.50
CA PHE A 3 2.22 -24.54 -2.02
C PHE A 3 0.72 -24.85 -1.87
N SER A 4 0.24 -26.05 -2.23
CA SER A 4 -1.21 -26.32 -2.23
C SER A 4 -1.84 -26.25 -0.84
N SER A 5 -1.05 -26.44 0.23
CA SER A 5 -1.53 -26.32 1.61
C SER A 5 -1.94 -24.90 2.00
N ILE A 6 -1.47 -23.87 1.29
CA ILE A 6 -1.82 -22.46 1.55
C ILE A 6 -3.27 -22.17 1.16
N LYS A 7 -3.80 -22.86 0.15
CA LYS A 7 -5.19 -22.67 -0.29
C LYS A 7 -6.13 -23.19 0.79
N LYS A 8 -6.80 -22.27 1.50
CA LYS A 8 -7.84 -22.56 2.49
C LYS A 8 -9.21 -22.18 1.94
N GLU A 9 -10.24 -22.64 2.64
CA GLU A 9 -11.61 -22.17 2.39
C GLU A 9 -11.67 -20.66 2.59
N ILE A 10 -12.30 -19.99 1.63
CA ILE A 10 -12.45 -18.54 1.66
C ILE A 10 -13.47 -18.23 2.76
N PRO A 11 -13.14 -17.40 3.76
CA PRO A 11 -14.08 -17.06 4.83
C PRO A 11 -15.37 -16.46 4.27
N ALA A 12 -16.50 -16.57 4.98
CA ALA A 12 -17.76 -15.96 4.53
C ALA A 12 -17.68 -14.42 4.48
N PRO A 13 -18.33 -13.76 3.50
CA PRO A 13 -18.42 -12.31 3.45
C PRO A 13 -19.31 -11.76 4.58
N LEU A 14 -19.14 -10.48 4.91
CA LEU A 14 -19.97 -9.79 5.91
C LEU A 14 -21.36 -9.50 5.37
N ASN A 15 -22.35 -9.34 6.24
CA ASN A 15 -23.65 -8.82 5.82
C ASN A 15 -23.55 -7.34 5.39
N VAL A 16 -24.36 -6.93 4.42
CA VAL A 16 -24.42 -5.53 3.98
C VAL A 16 -24.84 -4.65 5.17
N PRO A 17 -24.11 -3.55 5.46
CA PRO A 17 -24.45 -2.67 6.55
C PRO A 17 -25.75 -1.91 6.27
N ASN A 18 -26.74 -2.05 7.15
CA ASN A 18 -28.03 -1.36 7.08
C ASN A 18 -28.18 -0.28 8.17
N GLY A 19 -28.97 0.76 7.89
CA GLY A 19 -29.27 1.84 8.83
C GLY A 19 -28.03 2.52 9.43
N LYS A 20 -27.88 2.44 10.75
CA LYS A 20 -26.74 3.02 11.50
C LYS A 20 -25.39 2.46 11.06
N GLY A 21 -25.32 1.19 10.64
CA GLY A 21 -24.08 0.56 10.16
C GLY A 21 -23.53 1.20 8.89
N LYS A 22 -24.43 1.65 7.99
CA LYS A 22 -24.05 2.34 6.75
C LYS A 22 -23.44 3.71 7.06
N ILE A 23 -24.04 4.46 7.99
CA ILE A 23 -23.52 5.76 8.43
C ILE A 23 -22.11 5.58 9.01
N ILE A 24 -21.92 4.62 9.92
CA ILE A 24 -20.62 4.35 10.55
C ILE A 24 -19.56 3.99 9.50
N PHE A 25 -19.90 3.12 8.54
CA PHE A 25 -18.99 2.74 7.46
C PHE A 25 -18.51 3.96 6.67
N TRP A 26 -19.42 4.82 6.21
CA TRP A 26 -19.07 6.01 5.44
C TRP A 26 -18.35 7.06 6.28
N SER A 27 -18.72 7.26 7.55
CA SER A 27 -17.99 8.14 8.46
C SER A 27 -16.55 7.67 8.63
N ILE A 28 -16.31 6.37 8.88
CA ILE A 28 -14.96 5.81 8.99
C ILE A 28 -14.19 6.00 7.69
N PHE A 29 -14.83 5.75 6.54
CA PHE A 29 -14.24 5.93 5.22
C PHE A 29 -13.72 7.36 5.03
N PHE A 30 -14.57 8.37 5.22
CA PHE A 30 -14.20 9.77 5.00
C PHE A 30 -13.23 10.29 6.06
N ILE A 31 -13.40 9.93 7.33
CA ILE A 31 -12.47 10.31 8.40
C ILE A 31 -11.07 9.73 8.10
N SER A 32 -10.99 8.46 7.69
CA SER A 32 -9.71 7.84 7.34
C SER A 32 -9.05 8.54 6.15
N ALA A 33 -9.84 8.91 5.13
CA ALA A 33 -9.34 9.66 3.97
C ALA A 33 -8.84 11.06 4.36
N LEU A 34 -9.54 11.76 5.26
CA LEU A 34 -9.12 13.08 5.76
C LEU A 34 -7.84 12.99 6.60
N ILE A 35 -7.73 11.99 7.48
CA ILE A 35 -6.48 11.74 8.24
C ILE A 35 -5.33 11.51 7.26
N ALA A 36 -5.53 10.65 6.26
CA ALA A 36 -4.54 10.38 5.23
C ALA A 36 -4.11 11.64 4.46
N CYS A 37 -5.06 12.52 4.10
CA CYS A 37 -4.80 13.80 3.44
C CYS A 37 -3.99 14.76 4.32
N ILE A 38 -4.44 14.98 5.57
CA ILE A 38 -3.85 15.97 6.48
C ILE A 38 -2.45 15.55 6.93
N THR A 39 -2.20 14.25 7.07
CA THR A 39 -0.94 13.74 7.64
C THR A 39 0.21 13.61 6.64
N PHE A 40 -0.04 13.72 5.34
CA PHE A 40 1.01 13.57 4.32
C PHE A 40 2.11 14.63 4.44
N ILE A 41 1.74 15.92 4.46
CA ILE A 41 2.72 17.01 4.52
C ILE A 41 3.48 17.03 5.85
N PRO A 42 2.84 16.85 7.03
CA PRO A 42 3.57 16.66 8.28
C PRO A 42 4.58 15.51 8.22
N MET A 43 4.23 14.37 7.60
CA MET A 43 5.17 13.25 7.46
C MET A 43 6.34 13.56 6.51
N VAL A 44 6.14 14.44 5.52
CA VAL A 44 7.25 14.98 4.71
C VAL A 44 8.22 15.77 5.58
N GLU A 45 7.74 16.63 6.48
CA GLU A 45 8.61 17.39 7.39
C GLU A 45 9.31 16.49 8.41
N VAL A 46 8.59 15.53 9.00
CA VAL A 46 9.18 14.56 9.94
C VAL A 46 10.27 13.74 9.26
N ALA A 47 10.10 13.34 7.99
CA ALA A 47 11.11 12.61 7.25
C ALA A 47 12.41 13.42 7.06
N LYS A 48 12.34 14.75 6.91
CA LYS A 48 13.52 15.60 6.80
C LYS A 48 14.34 15.62 8.10
N ILE A 49 13.66 15.51 9.24
CA ILE A 49 14.28 15.50 10.57
C ILE A 49 14.85 14.11 10.89
N LEU A 50 14.08 13.04 10.66
CA LEU A 50 14.49 11.68 10.99
C LEU A 50 15.58 11.13 10.06
N PHE A 51 15.62 11.60 8.81
CA PHE A 51 16.56 11.13 7.78
C PHE A 51 17.34 12.31 7.21
N GLU A 52 18.00 13.05 8.09
CA GLU A 52 18.72 14.30 7.76
C GLU A 52 19.73 14.11 6.62
N ASP A 53 20.52 13.04 6.64
CA ASP A 53 21.54 12.79 5.61
C ASP A 53 20.92 12.64 4.22
N ALA A 54 19.90 11.79 4.09
CA ALA A 54 19.18 11.62 2.83
C ALA A 54 18.44 12.92 2.42
N ALA A 55 17.89 13.68 3.37
CA ALA A 55 17.23 14.96 3.12
C ALA A 55 18.19 16.00 2.51
N ASN A 56 19.42 16.02 3.02
CA ASN A 56 20.52 16.88 2.59
C ASN A 56 21.36 16.29 1.45
N ARG A 57 20.92 15.19 0.83
CA ARG A 57 21.59 14.52 -0.31
C ARG A 57 23.00 14.01 0.02
N LYS A 58 23.26 13.71 1.29
CA LYS A 58 24.47 13.02 1.73
C LYS A 58 24.30 11.52 1.49
N LEU A 59 25.41 10.86 1.16
CA LEU A 59 25.43 9.40 1.02
C LEU A 59 25.24 8.76 2.40
N THR A 60 24.38 7.76 2.49
CA THR A 60 24.07 7.06 3.75
C THR A 60 23.62 5.63 3.50
N TRP A 61 23.93 4.73 4.44
CA TRP A 61 23.39 3.37 4.46
C TRP A 61 22.04 3.30 5.18
N PHE A 62 21.58 4.38 5.82
CA PHE A 62 20.34 4.39 6.60
C PHE A 62 19.26 5.20 5.89
N PHE A 63 18.27 4.50 5.33
CA PHE A 63 17.15 5.05 4.56
C PHE A 63 17.60 6.09 3.51
N PRO A 64 18.37 5.65 2.48
CA PRO A 64 19.02 6.53 1.51
C PRO A 64 18.08 7.24 0.52
N GLN A 65 16.76 7.09 0.62
CA GLN A 65 15.81 7.60 -0.37
C GLN A 65 15.02 8.80 0.15
N ARG A 66 15.48 10.01 -0.18
CA ARG A 66 14.85 11.26 0.28
C ARG A 66 13.33 11.31 0.06
N MET A 67 12.86 10.96 -1.13
CA MET A 67 11.44 11.06 -1.49
C MET A 67 10.61 9.93 -0.88
N ASN A 68 11.15 8.70 -0.88
CA ASN A 68 10.41 7.53 -0.41
C ASN A 68 10.37 7.44 1.11
N ASN A 69 11.28 8.08 1.84
CA ASN A 69 11.24 8.16 3.30
C ASN A 69 9.93 8.78 3.82
N SER A 70 9.49 9.88 3.21
CA SER A 70 8.23 10.53 3.56
C SER A 70 7.02 9.62 3.29
N VAL A 71 7.03 8.93 2.14
CA VAL A 71 5.97 7.99 1.76
C VAL A 71 5.92 6.80 2.70
N MET A 72 7.08 6.27 3.08
CA MET A 72 7.22 5.15 4.00
C MET A 72 6.68 5.50 5.39
N LEU A 73 7.10 6.64 5.97
CA LEU A 73 6.61 7.10 7.27
C LEU A 73 5.09 7.33 7.23
N TRP A 74 4.61 7.98 6.18
CA TRP A 74 3.18 8.21 5.98
C TRP A 74 2.40 6.90 5.84
N ALA A 75 2.93 5.92 5.09
CA ALA A 75 2.32 4.61 4.93
C ALA A 75 2.28 3.87 6.27
N ALA A 76 3.40 3.80 7.01
CA ALA A 76 3.46 3.16 8.32
C ALA A 76 2.44 3.79 9.29
N PHE A 77 2.40 5.12 9.37
CA PHE A 77 1.45 5.85 10.21
C PHE A 77 0.00 5.53 9.83
N ASN A 78 -0.38 5.66 8.55
CA ASN A 78 -1.74 5.38 8.09
C ASN A 78 -2.11 3.90 8.19
N GLY A 79 -1.13 3.00 8.08
CA GLY A 79 -1.28 1.56 8.31
C GLY A 79 -1.69 1.28 9.75
N LEU A 80 -0.96 1.87 10.72
CA LEU A 80 -1.26 1.75 12.15
C LEU A 80 -2.61 2.36 12.50
N VAL A 81 -2.88 3.59 12.05
CA VAL A 81 -4.19 4.24 12.24
C VAL A 81 -5.31 3.40 11.64
N GLY A 82 -5.12 2.82 10.46
CA GLY A 82 -6.07 1.92 9.83
C GLY A 82 -6.38 0.67 10.67
N ILE A 83 -5.36 0.06 11.28
CA ILE A 83 -5.53 -1.10 12.18
C ILE A 83 -6.29 -0.68 13.45
N ILE A 84 -5.95 0.49 14.02
CA ILE A 84 -6.62 1.03 15.21
C ILE A 84 -8.10 1.27 14.93
N ILE A 85 -8.42 2.00 13.84
CA ILE A 85 -9.79 2.30 13.43
C ILE A 85 -10.58 1.00 13.15
N PHE A 86 -9.97 0.05 12.42
CA PHE A 86 -10.58 -1.26 12.17
C PHE A 86 -10.91 -1.99 13.48
N SER A 87 -9.94 -2.05 14.40
CA SER A 87 -10.09 -2.72 15.69
C SER A 87 -11.14 -2.05 16.60
N LEU A 88 -11.18 -0.72 16.62
CA LEU A 88 -12.18 0.06 17.36
C LEU A 88 -13.58 -0.14 16.77
N SER A 89 -13.72 -0.07 15.45
CA SER A 89 -15.00 -0.32 14.76
C SER A 89 -15.54 -1.71 15.06
N TYR A 90 -14.67 -2.72 15.05
CA TYR A 90 -15.04 -4.08 15.45
C TYR A 90 -15.50 -4.15 16.92
N LYS A 91 -14.71 -3.61 17.86
CA LYS A 91 -15.04 -3.69 19.30
C LYS A 91 -16.34 -2.95 19.65
N LEU A 92 -16.59 -1.79 19.05
CA LEU A 92 -17.72 -0.92 19.41
C LEU A 92 -19.01 -1.31 18.69
N PHE A 93 -18.92 -1.76 17.44
CA PHE A 93 -20.09 -2.02 16.60
C PHE A 93 -20.10 -3.44 16.03
N GLY A 94 -19.00 -3.89 15.42
CA GLY A 94 -18.94 -5.18 14.74
C GLY A 94 -19.30 -6.37 15.64
N LYS A 95 -18.73 -6.43 16.84
CA LYS A 95 -18.98 -7.50 17.82
C LYS A 95 -20.44 -7.54 18.27
N ARG A 96 -21.08 -6.38 18.43
CA ARG A 96 -22.50 -6.27 18.82
C ARG A 96 -23.45 -6.65 17.69
N ASN A 97 -23.01 -6.52 16.44
CA ASN A 97 -23.77 -6.83 15.23
C ASN A 97 -23.42 -8.21 14.63
N GLY A 98 -22.81 -9.10 15.41
CA GLY A 98 -22.57 -10.50 15.02
C GLY A 98 -21.42 -10.73 14.03
N VAL A 99 -20.47 -9.80 13.89
CA VAL A 99 -19.27 -10.00 13.05
C VAL A 99 -18.36 -11.03 13.72
N ASP A 100 -18.08 -12.13 13.03
CA ASP A 100 -17.09 -13.14 13.46
C ASP A 100 -15.69 -12.77 12.97
N THR A 101 -14.68 -12.82 13.84
CA THR A 101 -13.27 -12.57 13.49
C THR A 101 -12.73 -13.59 12.49
N LYS A 102 -13.32 -14.79 12.41
CA LYS A 102 -12.95 -15.81 11.41
C LYS A 102 -13.20 -15.34 9.98
N SER A 103 -14.11 -14.38 9.77
CA SER A 103 -14.40 -13.79 8.45
C SER A 103 -13.21 -13.03 7.84
N TRP A 104 -12.20 -12.68 8.64
CA TRP A 104 -11.06 -11.87 8.22
C TRP A 104 -9.92 -12.67 7.60
N GLY A 105 -9.91 -14.01 7.71
CA GLY A 105 -8.85 -14.84 7.14
C GLY A 105 -7.47 -14.63 7.78
N LEU A 106 -7.43 -14.31 9.08
CA LEU A 106 -6.20 -14.16 9.87
C LEU A 106 -5.59 -15.50 10.31
N ASP A 107 -6.39 -16.57 10.37
CA ASP A 107 -5.94 -17.84 10.95
C ASP A 107 -4.89 -18.52 10.07
N ILE A 108 -3.63 -18.54 10.50
CA ILE A 108 -2.54 -19.17 9.77
C ILE A 108 -1.61 -19.93 10.71
N ASN A 109 -1.20 -21.14 10.32
CA ASN A 109 -0.19 -21.89 11.05
C ASN A 109 1.23 -21.43 10.61
N LYS A 110 2.25 -21.72 11.42
CA LYS A 110 3.64 -21.28 11.15
C LYS A 110 4.18 -21.80 9.81
N ILE A 111 3.82 -23.03 9.43
CA ILE A 111 4.29 -23.68 8.21
C ILE A 111 3.71 -23.00 6.96
N ASP A 112 2.39 -22.79 6.93
CA ASP A 112 1.68 -22.14 5.84
C ASP A 112 2.08 -20.66 5.77
N PHE A 113 2.39 -20.01 6.89
CA PHE A 113 2.97 -18.66 6.88
C PHE A 113 4.33 -18.63 6.17
N PHE A 114 5.26 -19.52 6.54
CA PHE A 114 6.56 -19.60 5.86
C PHE A 114 6.42 -19.94 4.38
N LYS A 115 5.52 -20.87 4.02
CA LYS A 115 5.22 -21.18 2.61
C LYS A 115 4.63 -19.97 1.88
N THR A 116 3.84 -19.13 2.55
CA THR A 116 3.29 -17.90 1.98
C THR A 116 4.40 -16.88 1.70
N CYS A 117 5.34 -16.71 2.64
CA CYS A 117 6.53 -15.88 2.42
C CYS A 117 7.39 -16.40 1.28
N ALA A 118 7.66 -17.72 1.24
CA ALA A 118 8.41 -18.34 0.16
C ALA A 118 7.70 -18.18 -1.20
N LEU A 119 6.37 -18.34 -1.25
CA LEU A 119 5.59 -18.11 -2.46
C LEU A 119 5.69 -16.65 -2.91
N ALA A 120 5.61 -15.69 -1.99
CA ALA A 120 5.76 -14.28 -2.32
C ALA A 120 7.13 -13.96 -2.94
N LEU A 121 8.21 -14.53 -2.39
CA LEU A 121 9.56 -14.39 -2.93
C LEU A 121 9.70 -15.04 -4.31
N VAL A 122 9.10 -16.22 -4.53
CA VAL A 122 9.10 -16.89 -5.84
C VAL A 122 8.37 -16.04 -6.88
N VAL A 123 7.20 -15.51 -6.55
CA VAL A 123 6.43 -14.63 -7.47
C VAL A 123 7.22 -13.37 -7.79
N PHE A 124 7.79 -12.71 -6.77
CA PHE A 124 8.63 -11.52 -6.94
C PHE A 124 9.85 -11.81 -7.82
N SER A 125 10.57 -12.90 -7.56
CA SER A 125 11.76 -13.29 -8.32
C SER A 125 11.40 -13.63 -9.76
N THR A 126 10.28 -14.32 -9.99
CA THR A 126 9.80 -14.68 -11.34
C THR A 126 9.41 -13.44 -12.12
N PHE A 127 8.70 -12.49 -11.50
CA PHE A 127 8.30 -11.23 -12.11
C PHE A 127 9.51 -10.43 -12.60
N TYR A 128 10.53 -10.26 -11.74
CA TYR A 128 11.73 -9.54 -12.13
C TYR A 128 12.62 -10.33 -13.09
N THR A 129 12.72 -11.66 -12.97
CA THR A 129 13.45 -12.49 -13.95
C THR A 129 12.86 -12.31 -15.34
N PHE A 130 11.53 -12.33 -15.47
CA PHE A 130 10.86 -12.05 -16.73
C PHE A 130 11.20 -10.65 -17.26
N LEU A 131 11.21 -9.63 -16.38
CA LEU A 131 11.60 -8.28 -16.76
C LEU A 131 13.05 -8.20 -17.26
N PHE A 132 14.01 -8.82 -16.56
CA PHE A 132 15.41 -8.88 -16.96
C PHE A 132 15.58 -9.60 -18.30
N ILE A 133 14.84 -10.68 -18.56
CA ILE A 133 14.86 -11.38 -19.84
C ILE A 133 14.33 -10.48 -20.97
N ASN A 134 13.20 -9.79 -20.76
CA ASN A 134 12.65 -8.88 -21.76
C ASN A 134 13.61 -7.72 -22.07
N TYR A 135 14.25 -7.17 -21.03
CA TYR A 135 15.26 -6.15 -21.21
C TYR A 135 16.49 -6.67 -21.96
N ALA A 136 16.99 -7.87 -21.62
CA ALA A 136 18.14 -8.46 -22.30
C ALA A 136 17.88 -8.78 -23.78
N LEU A 137 16.67 -9.23 -24.13
CA LEU A 137 16.32 -9.59 -25.50
C LEU A 137 15.92 -8.37 -26.35
N PHE A 138 15.16 -7.44 -25.78
CA PHE A 138 14.49 -6.38 -26.54
C PHE A 138 14.91 -4.96 -26.15
N HIS A 139 15.68 -4.79 -25.06
CA HIS A 139 16.02 -3.49 -24.47
C HIS A 139 14.80 -2.62 -24.13
N VAL A 140 13.67 -3.27 -23.79
CA VAL A 140 12.40 -2.61 -23.46
C VAL A 140 12.23 -2.53 -21.95
N ASP A 141 11.99 -1.31 -21.45
CA ASP A 141 11.53 -1.07 -20.08
C ASP A 141 10.00 -0.86 -20.04
N TYR A 142 9.34 -1.37 -19.00
CA TYR A 142 7.91 -1.12 -18.78
C TYR A 142 7.69 0.23 -18.10
N ARG A 143 7.68 1.31 -18.89
CA ARG A 143 7.43 2.67 -18.40
C ARG A 143 6.04 3.14 -18.82
N PHE A 144 5.22 3.50 -17.84
CA PHE A 144 3.94 4.14 -18.06
C PHE A 144 3.84 5.38 -17.16
N TRP A 145 3.92 6.56 -17.77
CA TRP A 145 3.92 7.85 -17.05
C TRP A 145 5.01 7.91 -15.96
N PHE A 146 4.65 8.19 -14.71
CA PHE A 146 5.54 8.25 -13.55
C PHE A 146 5.85 6.86 -12.95
N MET A 147 5.24 5.79 -13.48
CA MET A 147 5.40 4.43 -13.00
C MET A 147 6.26 3.63 -13.98
N GLY A 148 7.49 3.31 -13.58
CA GLY A 148 8.39 2.49 -14.40
C GLY A 148 8.79 1.23 -13.66
N VAL A 149 8.47 0.04 -14.19
CA VAL A 149 9.13 -1.18 -13.73
C VAL A 149 10.39 -1.34 -14.58
N ARG A 150 11.54 -1.18 -13.92
CA ARG A 150 12.86 -1.15 -14.57
C ARG A 150 13.75 -2.25 -14.01
N ILE A 151 14.81 -2.56 -14.76
CA ILE A 151 15.94 -3.30 -14.21
C ILE A 151 16.56 -2.54 -13.03
N PHE A 152 17.17 -3.27 -12.11
CA PHE A 152 17.73 -2.70 -10.89
C PHE A 152 19.12 -3.27 -10.62
N GLN A 153 19.94 -2.51 -9.89
CA GLN A 153 21.23 -2.97 -9.42
C GLN A 153 21.06 -3.79 -8.12
N PRO A 154 21.88 -4.82 -7.85
CA PRO A 154 21.71 -5.73 -6.71
C PRO A 154 21.55 -5.04 -5.34
N GLU A 155 22.15 -3.87 -5.16
CA GLU A 155 22.13 -3.07 -3.93
C GLU A 155 20.71 -2.58 -3.60
N MET A 156 19.84 -2.47 -4.62
CA MET A 156 18.42 -2.16 -4.42
C MET A 156 17.69 -3.24 -3.63
N LEU A 157 18.19 -4.48 -3.60
CA LEU A 157 17.63 -5.54 -2.74
C LEU A 157 17.91 -5.26 -1.26
N ALA A 158 19.09 -4.72 -0.92
CA ALA A 158 19.40 -4.31 0.44
C ALA A 158 18.51 -3.14 0.87
N VAL A 159 18.30 -2.18 -0.04
CA VAL A 159 17.35 -1.08 0.20
C VAL A 159 15.93 -1.61 0.37
N LEU A 160 15.49 -2.56 -0.45
CA LEU A 160 14.18 -3.19 -0.28
C LEU A 160 14.00 -3.76 1.13
N LEU A 161 14.97 -4.52 1.62
CA LEU A 161 14.88 -5.16 2.95
C LEU A 161 14.79 -4.13 4.08
N MET A 162 15.41 -2.97 3.90
CA MET A 162 15.37 -1.88 4.88
C MET A 162 14.01 -1.19 4.95
N TYR A 163 13.34 -0.99 3.81
CA TYR A 163 12.04 -0.32 3.73
C TYR A 163 10.86 -1.28 3.95
N LEU A 164 11.07 -2.58 3.75
CA LEU A 164 10.06 -3.62 3.85
C LEU A 164 9.28 -3.62 5.17
N PRO A 165 9.89 -3.56 6.36
CA PRO A 165 9.16 -3.68 7.63
C PRO A 165 8.12 -2.57 7.81
N LEU A 166 8.46 -1.32 7.43
CA LEU A 166 7.59 -0.16 7.63
C LEU A 166 6.47 -0.11 6.59
N PHE A 167 6.77 -0.38 5.31
CA PHE A 167 5.72 -0.47 4.29
C PHE A 167 4.78 -1.64 4.55
N LEU A 168 5.30 -2.79 5.01
CA LEU A 168 4.48 -3.97 5.22
C LEU A 168 3.33 -3.73 6.21
N ILE A 169 3.50 -2.84 7.20
CA ILE A 169 2.44 -2.42 8.12
C ILE A 169 1.24 -1.87 7.34
N PHE A 170 1.48 -0.97 6.39
CA PHE A 170 0.43 -0.39 5.55
C PHE A 170 -0.22 -1.43 4.65
N PHE A 171 0.58 -2.20 3.93
CA PHE A 171 0.09 -3.18 2.97
C PHE A 171 -0.75 -4.24 3.67
N PHE A 172 -0.29 -4.75 4.81
CA PHE A 172 -1.05 -5.67 5.65
C PHE A 172 -2.35 -5.04 6.15
N SER A 173 -2.29 -3.81 6.69
CA SER A 173 -3.46 -3.05 7.14
C SER A 173 -4.48 -2.84 6.01
N ASN A 174 -4.03 -2.56 4.78
CA ASN A 174 -4.89 -2.46 3.61
C ASN A 174 -5.55 -3.80 3.30
N SER A 175 -4.79 -4.89 3.20
CA SER A 175 -5.33 -6.24 2.94
C SER A 175 -6.38 -6.65 3.98
N LEU A 176 -6.14 -6.36 5.27
CA LEU A 176 -7.10 -6.60 6.35
C LEU A 176 -8.40 -5.81 6.16
N ARG A 177 -8.31 -4.51 5.84
CA ARG A 177 -9.50 -3.66 5.67
C ARG A 177 -10.31 -4.07 4.43
N VAL A 178 -9.64 -4.32 3.31
CA VAL A 178 -10.28 -4.70 2.04
C VAL A 178 -10.98 -6.07 2.17
N ASN A 179 -10.30 -7.06 2.75
CA ASN A 179 -10.82 -8.43 2.86
C ASN A 179 -11.72 -8.65 4.07
N GLY A 180 -11.44 -7.97 5.18
CA GLY A 180 -12.15 -8.13 6.44
C GLY A 180 -13.32 -7.16 6.67
N ALA A 181 -13.32 -5.95 6.08
CA ALA A 181 -14.36 -4.94 6.34
C ALA A 181 -15.12 -4.45 5.10
N MET A 182 -14.63 -4.70 3.88
CA MET A 182 -15.22 -4.18 2.64
C MET A 182 -15.79 -5.28 1.74
N ARG A 183 -15.95 -6.49 2.26
CA ARG A 183 -16.48 -7.64 1.52
C ARG A 183 -17.88 -7.96 2.04
N PHE A 184 -18.89 -7.44 1.35
CA PHE A 184 -20.29 -7.61 1.72
C PHE A 184 -20.98 -8.68 0.86
N LYS A 185 -21.87 -9.46 1.49
CA LYS A 185 -22.71 -10.47 0.87
C LYS A 185 -23.65 -9.79 -0.14
N ASP A 186 -23.90 -10.44 -1.27
CA ASP A 186 -24.82 -9.97 -2.32
C ASP A 186 -24.45 -8.61 -2.97
N GLN A 187 -23.26 -8.08 -2.68
CA GLN A 187 -22.72 -6.91 -3.37
C GLN A 187 -21.92 -7.36 -4.61
N PRO A 188 -22.09 -6.70 -5.77
CA PRO A 188 -21.27 -7.00 -6.95
C PRO A 188 -19.79 -6.70 -6.68
N GLU A 189 -18.92 -7.64 -7.04
CA GLU A 189 -17.49 -7.59 -6.71
C GLU A 189 -16.78 -6.36 -7.31
N TRP A 190 -17.16 -5.94 -8.54
CA TRP A 190 -16.59 -4.75 -9.17
C TRP A 190 -16.85 -3.49 -8.35
N LEU A 191 -18.02 -3.39 -7.70
CA LEU A 191 -18.38 -2.24 -6.86
C LEU A 191 -17.61 -2.29 -5.53
N SER A 192 -17.47 -3.47 -4.92
CA SER A 192 -16.65 -3.65 -3.71
C SER A 192 -15.19 -3.25 -3.98
N MET A 193 -14.62 -3.70 -5.10
CA MET A 193 -13.25 -3.36 -5.50
C MET A 193 -13.10 -1.87 -5.81
N LEU A 194 -14.09 -1.23 -6.47
CA LEU A 194 -14.07 0.20 -6.74
C LEU A 194 -14.10 1.02 -5.44
N ILE A 195 -14.99 0.68 -4.51
CA ILE A 195 -15.05 1.34 -3.19
C ILE A 195 -13.73 1.14 -2.45
N ALA A 196 -13.14 -0.05 -2.48
CA ALA A 196 -11.87 -0.33 -1.85
C ALA A 196 -10.71 0.48 -2.47
N GLY A 197 -10.70 0.64 -3.80
CA GLY A 197 -9.76 1.49 -4.53
C GLY A 197 -9.82 2.94 -4.05
N PHE A 198 -11.02 3.54 -4.05
CA PHE A 198 -11.21 4.89 -3.52
C PHE A 198 -10.90 4.97 -2.03
N ALA A 199 -11.26 3.98 -1.22
CA ALA A 199 -10.94 3.98 0.21
C ALA A 199 -9.43 4.08 0.47
N ASN A 200 -8.63 3.48 -0.39
CA ASN A 200 -7.17 3.48 -0.25
C ASN A 200 -6.49 4.73 -0.85
N SER A 201 -7.06 5.32 -1.90
CA SER A 201 -6.42 6.43 -2.64
C SER A 201 -7.03 7.81 -2.37
N LEU A 202 -8.25 7.91 -1.83
CA LEU A 202 -8.99 9.17 -1.75
C LEU A 202 -8.23 10.24 -0.95
N GLY A 203 -7.59 9.88 0.15
CA GLY A 203 -6.80 10.83 0.94
C GLY A 203 -5.67 11.46 0.13
N LEU A 204 -4.99 10.68 -0.72
CA LEU A 204 -3.93 11.19 -1.60
C LEU A 204 -4.50 11.96 -2.80
N MET A 205 -5.65 11.54 -3.34
CA MET A 205 -6.37 12.28 -4.39
C MET A 205 -6.79 13.68 -3.92
N LEU A 206 -7.26 13.81 -2.67
CA LEU A 206 -7.63 15.11 -2.08
C LEU A 206 -6.44 16.08 -2.04
N ILE A 207 -5.23 15.61 -1.75
CA ILE A 207 -4.01 16.43 -1.77
C ILE A 207 -3.78 16.99 -3.18
N ILE A 208 -3.85 16.15 -4.22
CA ILE A 208 -3.68 16.59 -5.61
C ILE A 208 -4.78 17.59 -5.98
N ILE A 209 -6.04 17.31 -5.61
CA ILE A 209 -7.16 18.22 -5.88
C ILE A 209 -6.91 19.58 -5.23
N ILE A 210 -6.52 19.64 -3.95
CA ILE A 210 -6.21 20.91 -3.26
C ILE A 210 -5.07 21.65 -3.96
N GLN A 211 -3.96 20.96 -4.25
CA GLN A 211 -2.76 21.54 -4.87
C GLN A 211 -3.10 22.25 -6.19
N TYR A 212 -3.88 21.59 -7.05
CA TYR A 212 -4.18 22.07 -8.41
C TYR A 212 -5.43 22.95 -8.50
N SER A 213 -6.36 22.85 -7.55
CA SER A 213 -7.51 23.77 -7.48
C SER A 213 -7.06 25.17 -7.08
N VAL A 214 -6.09 25.28 -6.18
CA VAL A 214 -5.47 26.58 -5.83
C VAL A 214 -4.67 27.11 -7.00
N TYR A 215 -3.86 26.28 -7.66
CA TYR A 215 -3.12 26.66 -8.86
C TYR A 215 -4.01 27.24 -9.97
N PHE A 216 -5.16 26.61 -10.23
CA PHE A 216 -6.12 27.11 -11.22
C PHE A 216 -6.66 28.50 -10.88
N ASN A 217 -6.85 28.80 -9.59
CA ASN A 217 -7.44 30.07 -9.14
C ASN A 217 -6.41 31.19 -8.94
N THR A 218 -5.21 30.89 -8.45
CA THR A 218 -4.19 31.89 -8.05
C THR A 218 -2.98 31.94 -8.98
N GLY A 219 -2.82 30.97 -9.88
CA GLY A 219 -1.62 30.78 -10.70
C GLY A 219 -0.42 30.20 -9.93
N THR A 220 -0.58 29.90 -8.63
CA THR A 220 0.48 29.35 -7.76
C THR A 220 0.00 28.08 -7.06
N VAL A 221 0.88 27.10 -6.92
CA VAL A 221 0.54 25.83 -6.24
C VAL A 221 0.37 26.06 -4.73
N PHE A 222 -0.53 25.30 -4.08
CA PHE A 222 -0.82 25.48 -2.65
C PHE A 222 0.39 25.21 -1.75
N TRP A 223 1.01 24.03 -1.87
CA TRP A 223 2.27 23.70 -1.20
C TRP A 223 3.44 24.09 -2.09
N THR A 224 4.00 25.27 -1.85
CA THR A 224 5.15 25.81 -2.61
C THR A 224 6.50 25.21 -2.18
N THR A 225 6.67 24.90 -0.90
CA THR A 225 7.94 24.34 -0.36
C THR A 225 8.07 22.83 -0.57
N ASN A 226 6.95 22.11 -0.49
CA ASN A 226 6.89 20.64 -0.62
C ASN A 226 6.26 20.17 -1.93
N TRP A 227 6.24 21.03 -2.95
CA TRP A 227 5.60 20.75 -4.24
C TRP A 227 6.11 19.46 -4.89
N LEU A 228 7.40 19.16 -4.75
CA LEU A 228 8.03 17.96 -5.32
C LEU A 228 7.48 16.67 -4.67
N SER A 229 7.26 16.68 -3.36
CA SER A 229 6.65 15.55 -2.64
C SER A 229 5.19 15.34 -3.04
N VAL A 230 4.47 16.42 -3.36
CA VAL A 230 3.11 16.34 -3.90
C VAL A 230 3.13 15.80 -5.34
N ASN A 231 4.11 16.17 -6.15
CA ASN A 231 4.26 15.67 -7.51
C ASN A 231 4.48 14.14 -7.55
N LEU A 232 5.19 13.58 -6.56
CA LEU A 232 5.36 12.13 -6.41
C LEU A 232 4.01 11.39 -6.29
N LEU A 233 2.96 12.06 -5.78
CA LEU A 233 1.64 11.45 -5.64
C LEU A 233 1.00 11.08 -6.98
N PHE A 234 1.38 11.70 -8.10
CA PHE A 234 0.91 11.27 -9.42
C PHE A 234 1.31 9.85 -9.77
N GLY A 235 2.47 9.37 -9.31
CA GLY A 235 2.87 7.98 -9.45
C GLY A 235 2.22 7.08 -8.40
N ILE A 236 2.09 7.55 -7.16
CA ILE A 236 1.62 6.72 -6.03
C ILE A 236 0.10 6.51 -6.06
N VAL A 237 -0.68 7.54 -6.40
CA VAL A 237 -2.16 7.48 -6.38
C VAL A 237 -2.72 6.35 -7.25
N PRO A 238 -2.30 6.19 -8.53
CA PRO A 238 -2.75 5.07 -9.35
C PRO A 238 -2.39 3.70 -8.74
N MET A 239 -1.16 3.56 -8.21
CA MET A 239 -0.74 2.32 -7.55
C MET A 239 -1.59 2.02 -6.31
N MET A 240 -1.89 3.03 -5.49
CA MET A 240 -2.73 2.89 -4.31
C MET A 240 -4.19 2.58 -4.67
N PHE A 241 -4.70 3.09 -5.78
CA PHE A 241 -6.06 2.76 -6.24
C PHE A 241 -6.16 1.29 -6.67
N ILE A 242 -5.14 0.76 -7.35
CA ILE A 242 -5.11 -0.62 -7.86
C ILE A 242 -4.74 -1.62 -6.76
N LEU A 243 -3.96 -1.23 -5.75
CA LEU A 243 -3.48 -2.11 -4.67
C LEU A 243 -4.57 -3.02 -4.04
N PRO A 244 -5.75 -2.51 -3.65
CA PRO A 244 -6.85 -3.35 -3.13
C PRO A 244 -7.28 -4.49 -4.05
N TYR A 245 -7.19 -4.31 -5.38
CA TYR A 245 -7.59 -5.30 -6.37
C TYR A 245 -6.64 -6.50 -6.31
N PHE A 246 -5.33 -6.25 -6.26
CA PHE A 246 -4.35 -7.32 -6.08
C PHE A 246 -4.54 -8.04 -4.75
N ASN A 247 -4.73 -7.29 -3.65
CA ASN A 247 -4.99 -7.89 -2.34
C ASN A 247 -6.25 -8.76 -2.33
N ARG A 248 -7.30 -8.37 -3.06
CA ARG A 248 -8.52 -9.15 -3.24
C ARG A 248 -8.28 -10.42 -4.07
N ILE A 249 -7.55 -10.32 -5.18
CA ILE A 249 -7.23 -11.48 -6.04
C ILE A 249 -6.46 -12.54 -5.25
N PHE A 250 -5.39 -12.14 -4.56
CA PHE A 250 -4.58 -13.08 -3.77
C PHE A 250 -5.35 -13.66 -2.56
N PHE A 251 -6.26 -12.88 -1.98
CA PHE A 251 -7.17 -13.38 -0.95
C PHE A 251 -8.13 -14.43 -1.50
N ASN A 252 -8.73 -14.22 -2.66
CA ASN A 252 -9.62 -15.19 -3.29
C ASN A 252 -8.87 -16.48 -3.71
N MET A 253 -7.57 -16.41 -3.97
CA MET A 253 -6.75 -17.59 -4.26
C MET A 253 -6.38 -18.41 -3.03
N THR A 254 -6.24 -17.78 -1.85
CA THR A 254 -5.67 -18.42 -0.65
C THR A 254 -6.63 -18.53 0.54
N GLY A 255 -7.68 -17.71 0.59
CA GLY A 255 -8.55 -17.52 1.74
C GLY A 255 -7.90 -16.77 2.92
N ARG A 256 -6.68 -16.24 2.74
CA ARG A 256 -5.86 -15.60 3.79
C ARG A 256 -5.34 -14.25 3.35
N ILE A 257 -5.20 -13.31 4.28
CA ILE A 257 -4.86 -11.92 3.97
C ILE A 257 -3.36 -11.64 3.78
N TYR A 258 -2.49 -12.64 3.92
CA TYR A 258 -1.04 -12.45 3.98
C TYR A 258 -0.34 -12.43 2.61
N LEU A 259 -0.81 -13.22 1.63
CA LEU A 259 -0.10 -13.37 0.36
C LEU A 259 -0.07 -12.05 -0.45
N GLY A 260 -1.23 -11.40 -0.56
CA GLY A 260 -1.37 -10.13 -1.29
C GLY A 260 -0.43 -9.03 -0.81
N PRO A 261 -0.41 -8.67 0.48
CA PRO A 261 0.46 -7.61 0.98
C PRO A 261 1.93 -7.96 0.88
N LEU A 262 2.32 -9.23 1.03
CA LEU A 262 3.73 -9.63 0.85
C LEU A 262 4.21 -9.41 -0.58
N ILE A 263 3.45 -9.89 -1.58
CA ILE A 263 3.82 -9.75 -3.00
C ILE A 263 3.81 -8.27 -3.41
N THR A 264 2.70 -7.59 -3.14
CA THR A 264 2.49 -6.21 -3.60
C THR A 264 3.44 -5.23 -2.91
N CYS A 265 3.79 -5.45 -1.63
CA CYS A 265 4.78 -4.62 -0.93
C CYS A 265 6.18 -4.75 -1.54
N LEU A 266 6.64 -5.98 -1.80
CA LEU A 266 7.95 -6.21 -2.43
C LEU A 266 8.06 -5.52 -3.80
N ILE A 267 7.05 -5.72 -4.65
CA ILE A 267 7.01 -5.11 -5.99
C ILE A 267 6.94 -3.58 -5.88
N PHE A 268 6.10 -3.06 -4.98
CA PHE A 268 5.94 -1.61 -4.80
C PHE A 268 7.24 -0.93 -4.34
N ILE A 269 7.94 -1.51 -3.36
CA ILE A 269 9.22 -0.95 -2.88
C ILE A 269 10.25 -0.94 -4.00
N MET A 270 10.34 -1.99 -4.81
CA MET A 270 11.28 -2.01 -5.94
C MET A 270 10.92 -0.98 -7.00
N ILE A 271 9.64 -0.84 -7.37
CA ILE A 271 9.20 0.19 -8.31
C ILE A 271 9.53 1.58 -7.74
N LEU A 272 9.25 1.84 -6.48
CA LEU A 272 9.58 3.11 -5.83
C LEU A 272 11.09 3.38 -5.81
N SER A 273 11.89 2.36 -5.51
CA SER A 273 13.35 2.49 -5.39
C SER A 273 14.02 2.75 -6.74
N THR A 274 13.54 2.10 -7.80
CA THR A 274 14.09 2.24 -9.16
C THR A 274 13.65 3.51 -9.88
N ASN A 275 12.59 4.18 -9.41
CA ASN A 275 12.14 5.46 -9.96
C ASN A 275 12.60 6.67 -9.15
N THR A 276 13.43 6.48 -8.12
CA THR A 276 13.95 7.57 -7.28
C THR A 276 15.47 7.58 -7.23
N VAL A 277 16.02 8.71 -6.78
CA VAL A 277 17.45 8.84 -6.48
C VAL A 277 17.74 8.18 -5.13
N VAL A 278 18.75 7.34 -5.11
CA VAL A 278 19.20 6.59 -3.92
C VAL A 278 20.61 7.04 -3.56
N TYR A 279 20.78 7.62 -2.37
CA TYR A 279 22.07 8.13 -1.90
C TYR A 279 22.87 7.05 -1.18
N LEU A 280 23.20 5.95 -1.85
CA LEU A 280 24.04 4.90 -1.29
C LEU A 280 25.53 5.25 -1.46
N PRO A 281 26.38 5.05 -0.44
CA PRO A 281 27.82 5.22 -0.54
C PRO A 281 28.43 3.95 -1.17
N ILE A 282 28.21 3.79 -2.47
CA ILE A 282 28.85 2.76 -3.28
C ILE A 282 29.80 3.49 -4.23
N ASP A 283 31.04 3.04 -4.25
CA ASP A 283 32.12 3.60 -5.09
C ASP A 283 31.86 3.39 -6.60
#